data_AF-D2AXM9-F1
#
_entry.id   AF-D2AXM9-F1
#
_cell.length_a   1.000
_cell.length_b   1.000
_cell.length_c   1.000
_cell.angle_alpha   90.00
_cell.angle_beta   90.00
_cell.angle_gamma   90.00
#
_symmetry.space_group_name_H-M   'P 1'
#
loop_
_entity.id
_entity.type
_entity.pdbx_description
1 polymer ?
#
loop_
_entity_poly.entity_id
_entity_poly.type
_entity_poly.pdbx_seq_one_letter_code
_entity_poly.pdbx_strand_id
1 'polypeptide(L)'
;MNAAFVAGGISPLETAESLRAELDRWKISADVHGGYGLALVSVWVGLVVWCDGDRFWWRTGWDDRRERFTYAWHPAIEPARAARRVAFRYRDLRDAPPPSEPIA
;
A
#
# COMPACT_ATOMS: atom_id res chain seq x y z
N MET A 1 -27.90 -4.84 3.28
CA MET A 1 -27.71 -3.40 3.03
C MET A 1 -27.78 -2.69 4.38
N ASN A 2 -26.70 -2.06 4.81
CA ASN A 2 -26.72 -1.00 5.83
C ASN A 2 -25.51 -0.11 5.57
N ALA A 3 -25.77 0.99 4.88
CA ALA A 3 -24.87 2.10 4.73
C ALA A 3 -24.93 2.93 6.02
N ALA A 4 -23.85 2.92 6.80
CA ALA A 4 -23.59 3.98 7.76
C ALA A 4 -22.67 4.99 7.06
N PHE A 5 -23.24 6.13 6.68
CA PHE A 5 -22.50 7.26 6.11
C PHE A 5 -21.73 8.00 7.22
N VAL A 6 -20.61 8.58 6.78
CA VAL A 6 -19.46 9.09 7.53
C VAL A 6 -19.77 10.20 8.54
N ALA A 7 -19.19 10.13 9.74
CA ALA A 7 -19.04 11.25 10.66
C ALA A 7 -17.74 11.11 11.49
N GLY A 8 -16.64 11.73 11.03
CA GLY A 8 -15.47 12.07 11.87
C GLY A 8 -14.15 11.32 11.63
N GLY A 9 -14.12 10.25 10.85
CA GLY A 9 -12.88 9.53 10.50
C GLY A 9 -12.16 10.14 9.29
N ILE A 10 -10.83 10.09 9.26
CA ILE A 10 -10.04 10.55 8.11
C ILE A 10 -10.39 9.68 6.89
N SER A 11 -10.67 10.29 5.74
CA SER A 11 -11.03 9.57 4.52
C SER A 11 -9.89 8.64 4.09
N PRO A 12 -10.14 7.33 3.89
CA PRO A 12 -9.12 6.40 3.37
C PRO A 12 -8.52 6.87 2.04
N LEU A 13 -9.33 7.51 1.19
CA LEU A 13 -8.88 8.03 -0.09
C LEU A 13 -7.92 9.23 0.08
N GLU A 14 -8.25 10.18 0.96
CA GLU A 14 -7.38 11.33 1.24
C GLU A 14 -6.06 10.89 1.90
N THR A 15 -6.14 9.89 2.78
CA THR A 15 -4.97 9.28 3.42
C THR A 15 -4.09 8.55 2.38
N ALA A 16 -4.69 7.81 1.44
CA ALA A 16 -3.97 7.16 0.36
C ALA A 16 -3.31 8.16 -0.61
N GLU A 17 -4.00 9.26 -0.94
CA GLU A 17 -3.42 10.36 -1.73
C GLU A 17 -2.25 11.03 -1.01
N SER A 18 -2.33 11.18 0.31
CA SER A 18 -1.22 11.69 1.11
C SER A 18 0.01 10.78 1.02
N LEU A 19 -0.19 9.45 1.03
CA LEU A 19 0.89 8.50 0.79
C LEU A 19 1.46 8.62 -0.62
N ARG A 20 0.60 8.73 -1.65
CA ARG A 20 1.02 8.91 -3.06
C ARG A 20 1.88 10.17 -3.21
N ALA A 21 1.46 11.28 -2.63
CA ALA A 21 2.21 12.54 -2.66
C ALA A 21 3.59 12.42 -1.99
N GLU A 22 3.71 11.66 -0.90
CA GLU A 22 5.01 11.38 -0.28
C GLU A 22 5.86 10.45 -1.14
N LEU A 23 5.29 9.44 -1.81
CA LEU A 23 6.00 8.57 -2.77
C LEU A 23 6.51 9.35 -3.99
N ASP A 24 5.77 10.35 -4.47
CA ASP A 24 6.20 11.24 -5.56
C ASP A 24 7.51 11.98 -5.19
N ARG A 25 7.71 12.33 -3.91
CA ARG A 25 8.97 12.93 -3.42
C ARG A 25 10.15 11.96 -3.51
N TRP A 26 9.89 10.66 -3.42
CA TRP A 26 10.86 9.59 -3.67
C TRP A 26 11.01 9.22 -5.15
N LYS A 27 10.33 9.93 -6.06
CA LYS A 27 10.31 9.66 -7.51
C LYS A 27 9.72 8.28 -7.85
N ILE A 28 8.77 7.82 -7.04
CA ILE A 28 8.05 6.56 -7.25
C ILE A 28 6.63 6.92 -7.68
N SER A 29 6.30 6.63 -8.93
CA SER A 29 4.94 6.78 -9.44
C SER A 29 4.04 5.68 -8.87
N ALA A 30 2.83 6.06 -8.46
CA ALA A 30 1.84 5.14 -7.94
C ALA A 30 0.43 5.64 -8.26
N ASP A 31 -0.51 4.71 -8.44
CA ASP A 31 -1.92 4.99 -8.69
C ASP A 31 -2.76 4.77 -7.43
N VAL A 32 -3.74 5.63 -7.19
CA VAL A 32 -4.66 5.52 -6.06
C VAL A 32 -6.03 5.04 -6.54
N HIS A 33 -6.59 4.08 -5.83
CA HIS A 33 -7.93 3.55 -6.07
C HIS A 33 -8.73 3.60 -4.77
N GLY A 34 -9.97 4.06 -4.81
CA GLY A 34 -10.85 4.14 -3.64
C GLY A 34 -12.16 3.37 -3.84
N GLY A 35 -12.72 2.84 -2.75
CA GLY A 35 -14.05 2.22 -2.73
C GLY A 35 -14.34 1.46 -1.44
N TYR A 36 -15.62 1.35 -1.07
CA TYR A 36 -16.08 0.51 0.06
C TYR A 36 -15.39 0.79 1.42
N GLY A 37 -15.04 2.05 1.71
CA GLY A 37 -14.35 2.42 2.95
C GLY A 37 -12.88 2.00 3.00
N LEU A 38 -12.29 1.67 1.84
CA LEU A 38 -10.89 1.28 1.69
C LEU A 38 -10.29 2.06 0.51
N ALA A 39 -8.98 2.31 0.57
CA ALA A 39 -8.21 2.79 -0.54
C ALA A 39 -6.96 1.91 -0.76
N LEU A 40 -6.46 1.92 -1.99
CA LEU A 40 -5.30 1.19 -2.45
C LEU A 40 -4.34 2.17 -3.11
N VAL A 41 -3.05 2.01 -2.85
CA VAL A 41 -1.97 2.66 -3.57
C VAL A 41 -1.18 1.57 -4.31
N SER A 42 -1.36 1.51 -5.62
CA SER A 42 -0.69 0.57 -6.51
C SER A 42 0.70 1.13 -6.86
N VAL A 43 1.77 0.54 -6.33
CA VAL A 43 3.14 1.07 -6.44
C VAL A 43 3.96 0.30 -7.48
N TRP A 44 3.88 -1.04 -7.45
CA TRP A 44 4.63 -1.92 -8.35
C TRP A 44 3.97 -3.29 -8.41
N VAL A 45 4.37 -4.14 -9.38
CA VAL A 45 3.99 -5.55 -9.37
C VAL A 45 4.43 -6.21 -8.06
N GLY A 46 3.48 -6.79 -7.33
CA GLY A 46 3.72 -7.36 -6.00
C GLY A 46 3.82 -6.35 -4.84
N LEU A 47 3.58 -5.05 -5.08
CA LEU A 47 3.53 -4.02 -4.04
C LEU A 47 2.30 -3.13 -4.19
N VAL A 48 1.27 -3.48 -3.42
CA VAL A 48 0.06 -2.69 -3.23
C VAL A 48 -0.04 -2.34 -1.75
N VAL A 49 -0.31 -1.06 -1.46
CA VAL A 49 -0.53 -0.57 -0.10
C VAL A 49 -2.02 -0.34 0.11
N TRP A 50 -2.60 -1.02 1.09
CA TRP A 50 -3.97 -0.82 1.53
C TRP A 50 -4.05 0.28 2.59
N CYS A 51 -5.15 1.02 2.61
CA CYS A 51 -5.44 2.07 3.58
C CYS A 51 -6.91 2.08 3.98
N ASP A 52 -7.18 2.07 5.30
CA ASP A 52 -8.51 2.19 5.91
C ASP A 52 -8.76 3.57 6.54
N GLY A 53 -7.86 4.54 6.33
CA GLY A 53 -7.88 5.86 6.95
C GLY A 53 -7.01 5.96 8.21
N ASP A 54 -6.82 4.86 8.95
CA ASP A 54 -6.07 4.81 10.22
C ASP A 54 -4.65 4.25 10.06
N ARG A 55 -4.46 3.36 9.09
CA ARG A 55 -3.17 2.72 8.82
C ARG A 55 -2.96 2.44 7.34
N PHE A 56 -1.68 2.27 7.02
CA PHE A 56 -1.20 1.67 5.79
C PHE A 56 -0.75 0.25 6.07
N TRP A 57 -1.01 -0.69 5.18
CA TRP A 57 -0.38 -2.02 5.23
C TRP A 57 -0.12 -2.57 3.84
N TRP A 58 0.86 -3.45 3.73
CA TRP A 58 1.25 -4.08 2.47
C TRP A 58 1.85 -5.46 2.73
N ARG A 59 1.91 -6.28 1.67
CA ARG A 59 2.55 -7.60 1.73
C ARG A 59 4.07 -7.45 1.66
N THR A 60 4.78 -8.22 2.48
CA THR A 60 6.26 -8.24 2.51
C THR A 60 6.84 -9.51 1.91
N GLY A 61 6.03 -10.55 1.70
CA GLY A 61 6.46 -11.82 1.12
C GLY A 61 5.57 -12.97 1.54
N TRP A 62 5.89 -14.17 1.08
CA TRP A 62 5.22 -15.41 1.47
C TRP A 62 6.04 -16.11 2.57
N ASP A 63 5.37 -16.62 3.61
CA ASP A 63 5.98 -17.45 4.66
C ASP A 63 5.64 -18.91 4.36
N ASP A 64 6.57 -19.65 3.76
CA ASP A 64 6.38 -21.07 3.37
C ASP A 64 6.01 -21.96 4.55
N ARG A 65 6.52 -21.65 5.74
CA ARG A 65 6.24 -22.45 6.94
C ARG A 65 4.81 -22.28 7.42
N ARG A 66 4.23 -21.10 7.22
CA ARG A 66 2.87 -20.76 7.67
C ARG A 66 1.85 -20.76 6.54
N GLU A 67 2.28 -21.04 5.32
CA GLU A 67 1.47 -21.05 4.10
C GLU A 67 0.60 -19.79 3.96
N ARG A 68 1.18 -18.62 4.24
CA ARG A 68 0.45 -17.35 4.18
C ARG A 68 1.34 -16.15 3.86
N PHE A 69 0.73 -15.09 3.36
CA PHE A 69 1.40 -13.81 3.19
C PHE A 69 1.76 -13.17 4.54
N THR A 70 2.97 -12.61 4.59
CA THR A 70 3.41 -11.71 5.65
C THR A 70 3.05 -10.28 5.30
N TYR A 71 2.71 -9.51 6.32
CA TYR A 71 2.27 -8.13 6.17
C TYR A 71 3.09 -7.21 7.07
N ALA A 72 3.42 -6.05 6.53
CA ALA A 72 3.90 -4.91 7.30
C ALA A 72 2.80 -3.84 7.32
N TRP A 73 2.81 -3.01 8.37
CA TRP A 73 1.87 -1.90 8.51
C TRP A 73 2.55 -0.68 9.16
N HIS A 74 1.99 0.51 8.95
CA HIS A 74 2.39 1.77 9.57
C HIS A 74 1.15 2.62 9.87
N PRO A 75 1.10 3.40 10.96
CA PRO A 75 0.03 4.38 11.20
C PRO A 75 -0.11 5.40 10.05
N ALA A 76 -1.34 5.79 9.74
CA ALA A 76 -1.67 6.74 8.69
C ALA A 76 -1.24 8.19 9.00
N ILE A 77 -1.12 8.53 10.29
CA ILE A 77 -0.75 9.86 10.78
C ILE A 77 0.68 10.30 10.38
N GLU A 78 1.51 9.37 9.90
CA GLU A 78 2.89 9.62 9.50
C GLU A 78 3.14 9.11 8.05
N PRO A 79 2.48 9.71 7.04
CA PRO A 79 2.53 9.20 5.66
C PRO A 79 3.94 9.24 5.08
N ALA A 80 4.78 10.21 5.47
CA ALA A 80 6.17 10.29 5.02
C ALA A 80 7.03 9.10 5.49
N ARG A 81 6.81 8.61 6.72
CA ARG A 81 7.51 7.43 7.25
C ARG A 81 7.02 6.15 6.59
N ALA A 82 5.71 6.04 6.36
CA ALA A 82 5.14 4.96 5.57
C ALA A 82 5.72 4.93 4.15
N ALA A 83 5.75 6.07 3.46
CA ALA A 83 6.34 6.21 2.12
C ALA A 83 7.80 5.78 2.08
N ARG A 84 8.62 6.19 3.06
CA ARG A 84 10.03 5.76 3.14
C ARG A 84 10.16 4.22 3.24
N ARG A 85 9.32 3.56 4.04
CA ARG A 85 9.34 2.10 4.19
C ARG A 85 8.89 1.40 2.91
N VAL A 86 7.86 1.93 2.26
CA VAL A 86 7.38 1.45 0.97
C VAL A 86 8.44 1.65 -0.11
N ALA A 87 9.17 2.77 -0.11
CA ALA A 87 10.26 3.05 -1.04
C ALA A 87 11.43 2.07 -0.90
N PHE A 88 11.81 1.68 0.33
CA PHE A 88 12.79 0.61 0.53
C PHE A 88 12.29 -0.73 -0.01
N ARG A 89 11.05 -1.09 0.28
CA ARG A 89 10.47 -2.33 -0.24
C ARG A 89 10.37 -2.34 -1.77
N TYR A 90 10.03 -1.19 -2.36
CA TYR A 90 10.01 -0.99 -3.80
C TYR A 90 11.38 -1.25 -4.42
N ARG A 91 12.44 -0.71 -3.81
CA ARG A 91 13.81 -0.96 -4.27
C ARG A 91 14.17 -2.43 -4.18
N ASP A 92 13.88 -3.10 -3.05
CA ASP A 92 14.14 -4.53 -2.90
C ASP A 92 13.46 -5.36 -3.99
N LEU A 93 12.20 -5.04 -4.33
CA LEU A 93 11.43 -5.71 -5.38
C LEU A 93 11.92 -5.37 -6.79
N ARG A 94 12.53 -4.21 -6.99
CA ARG A 94 13.08 -3.82 -8.28
C ARG A 94 14.44 -4.45 -8.53
N ASP A 95 15.23 -4.64 -7.48
CA ASP A 95 16.54 -5.31 -7.53
C ASP A 95 16.38 -6.85 -7.61
N ALA A 96 15.27 -7.39 -7.13
CA ALA A 96 14.86 -8.79 -7.28
C ALA A 96 13.46 -8.87 -7.93
N PRO A 97 13.35 -8.57 -9.24
CA PRO A 97 12.06 -8.58 -9.93
C PRO A 97 11.41 -9.95 -9.84
N PRO A 98 10.07 -10.03 -9.76
CA PRO A 98 9.38 -11.31 -9.78
C PRO A 98 9.83 -12.08 -11.04
N PRO A 99 10.02 -13.41 -10.93
CA PRO A 99 10.36 -14.22 -12.09
C PRO A 99 9.32 -13.96 -13.18
N SER A 100 9.80 -13.65 -14.38
CA SER A 100 8.93 -13.51 -15.54
C SER A 100 8.30 -14.89 -15.77
N GLU A 101 7.07 -15.10 -15.31
CA GLU A 101 6.32 -16.28 -15.73
C GLU A 101 6.20 -16.19 -17.26
N PRO A 102 6.69 -17.19 -18.02
CA PRO A 102 6.40 -17.24 -19.43
C PRO A 102 4.89 -17.34 -19.57
N ILE A 103 4.30 -16.40 -20.29
CA ILE A 103 2.90 -16.48 -20.71
C ILE A 103 2.82 -17.72 -21.60
N ALA A 104 2.23 -18.79 -21.08
CA ALA A 104 1.89 -20.00 -21.81
C ALA A 104 0.45 -19.90 -22.34
#